data_AF-A0A257W6L1-F1
#
_entry.id   AF-A0A257W6L1-F1
#
_cell.length_a   1.000
_cell.length_b   1.000
_cell.length_c   1.000
_cell.angle_alpha   90.00
_cell.angle_beta   90.00
_cell.angle_gamma   90.00
#
_symmetry.space_group_name_H-M   'P 1'
#
loop_
_entity.id
_entity.type
_entity.pdbx_description
1 polymer ?
#
loop_
_entity_poly.entity_id
_entity_poly.type
_entity_poly.pdbx_seq_one_letter_code
_entity_poly.pdbx_strand_id
1 'polypeptide(L)' 'MSGTPPDSESCRAELWKLVEVVARLRSPTGCPWDREQTLATIKPYTLEETYELLE' A
#
# COMPACT_ATOMS: atom_id res chain seq x y z
N MET A 1 -21.22 -0.62 5.18
CA MET A 1 -20.23 -1.58 5.72
C MET A 1 -20.41 -1.61 7.23
N SER A 2 -20.47 -2.78 7.86
CA SER A 2 -20.48 -2.85 9.32
C SER A 2 -19.18 -2.22 9.79
N GLY A 3 -19.22 -1.15 10.58
CA GLY A 3 -18.04 -0.49 11.15
C GLY A 3 -17.28 -1.36 12.16
N THR A 4 -17.47 -2.68 12.10
CA THR A 4 -16.76 -3.66 12.89
C THR A 4 -15.37 -3.82 12.29
N PRO A 5 -14.31 -3.49 13.04
CA PRO A 5 -12.96 -3.70 12.57
C PRO A 5 -12.69 -5.20 12.34
N PRO A 6 -11.83 -5.55 11.36
CA PRO A 6 -11.43 -6.94 11.16
C PRO A 6 -10.69 -7.46 12.39
N ASP A 7 -10.65 -8.78 12.55
CA ASP A 7 -9.83 -9.40 13.58
C ASP A 7 -8.35 -9.06 13.35
N SER A 8 -7.63 -8.77 14.43
CA SER A 8 -6.27 -8.24 14.35
C SER A 8 -5.25 -9.23 13.76
N GLU A 9 -5.54 -10.53 13.84
CA GLU A 9 -4.66 -11.59 13.35
C GLU A 9 -4.77 -11.75 11.83
N SER A 10 -5.99 -11.81 11.29
CA SER A 10 -6.27 -11.78 9.86
C SER A 10 -5.74 -10.50 9.20
N CYS A 11 -5.98 -9.34 9.83
CA CYS A 11 -5.47 -8.06 9.33
C CYS A 11 -3.94 -8.06 9.21
N ARG A 12 -3.24 -8.64 10.19
CA ARG A 12 -1.78 -8.78 10.14
C ARG A 12 -1.33 -9.65 8.97
N ALA A 13 -1.98 -10.79 8.74
CA ALA A 13 -1.63 -11.69 7.65
C ALA A 13 -1.78 -11.03 6.28
N GLU A 14 -2.88 -10.30 6.06
CA GLU A 14 -3.10 -9.60 4.78
C GLU A 14 -2.16 -8.41 4.57
N LEU A 15 -1.90 -7.63 5.62
CA LEU A 15 -0.90 -6.56 5.56
C LEU A 15 0.50 -7.11 5.25
N TRP A 16 0.84 -8.29 5.77
CA TRP A 16 2.12 -8.92 5.47
C TRP A 16 2.28 -9.28 4.00
N LYS A 17 1.22 -9.81 3.36
CA LYS A 17 1.24 -10.08 1.90
C LYS A 17 1.45 -8.81 1.08
N LEU A 18 0.83 -7.70 1.48
CA LEU A 18 1.06 -6.39 0.84
C LEU A 18 2.53 -5.97 0.97
N VAL A 19 3.11 -6.10 2.16
CA VAL A 19 4.53 -5.80 2.41
C VAL A 19 5.44 -6.66 1.53
N GLU A 20 5.15 -7.94 1.37
CA GLU A 20 5.92 -8.85 0.49
C GLU A 20 5.87 -8.41 -0.98
N VAL A 21 4.70 -7.99 -1.47
CA VAL A 21 4.56 -7.45 -2.83
C VAL A 21 5.39 -6.18 -2.99
N VAL A 22 5.28 -5.23 -2.06
CA VAL A 22 6.06 -3.99 -2.09
C VAL A 22 7.56 -4.28 -2.03
N ALA A 23 7.98 -5.21 -1.19
CA ALA A 23 9.39 -5.63 -1.09
C ALA A 23 9.90 -6.23 -2.40
N ARG A 24 9.09 -7.07 -3.06
CA ARG A 24 9.42 -7.65 -4.38
C ARG A 24 9.55 -6.55 -5.44
N LEU A 25 8.59 -5.63 -5.51
CA LEU A 25 8.59 -4.54 -6.47
C LEU A 25 9.78 -3.58 -6.27
N ARG A 26 10.19 -3.35 -5.03
CA ARG A 26 11.33 -2.47 -4.68
C ARG A 26 12.68 -3.18 -4.59
N SER A 27 12.74 -4.49 -4.88
CA SER A 27 13.99 -5.25 -4.92
C SER A 27 14.91 -4.76 -6.05
N PRO A 28 16.22 -5.07 -6.03
CA PRO A 28 17.16 -4.64 -7.08
C PRO A 28 16.74 -5.07 -8.51
N THR A 29 16.07 -6.21 -8.63
CA THR A 29 15.53 -6.75 -9.89
C THR A 29 14.03 -6.46 -10.09
N GLY A 30 13.44 -5.66 -9.21
CA GLY A 30 12.03 -5.29 -9.22
C GLY A 30 11.71 -4.17 -10.21
N CYS A 31 10.50 -3.62 -10.09
CA CYS A 31 9.99 -2.55 -10.94
C CYS A 31 10.86 -1.29 -10.80
N PRO A 32 11.41 -0.75 -11.90
CA PRO A 32 12.24 0.46 -11.85
C PRO A 32 11.53 1.66 -11.24
N TRP A 33 10.25 1.86 -11.60
CA TRP A 33 9.46 2.98 -11.09
C TRP A 33 9.23 2.88 -9.57
N ASP A 34 8.88 1.69 -9.04
CA ASP A 34 8.66 1.48 -7.60
C ASP A 34 9.93 1.68 -6.77
N ARG A 35 11.09 1.33 -7.31
CA ARG A 35 12.38 1.56 -6.65
C ARG A 35 12.70 3.03 -6.50
N GLU A 36 12.32 3.85 -7.48
CA GLU A 36 12.58 5.29 -7.49
C GLU A 36 11.62 6.07 -6.58
N GLN A 37 10.51 5.45 -6.14
CA GLN A 37 9.53 6.11 -5.28
C GLN A 37 10.09 6.48 -3.90
N THR A 38 9.70 7.67 -3.44
CA THR A 38 9.94 8.21 -2.11
C THR A 38 8.61 8.66 -1.49
N LEU A 39 8.59 8.98 -0.20
CA LEU A 39 7.39 9.55 0.42
C LEU A 39 6.93 10.86 -0.25
N ALA A 40 7.88 11.65 -0.78
CA ALA A 40 7.55 12.88 -1.47
C ALA A 40 6.84 12.64 -2.81
N THR A 41 7.24 11.61 -3.56
CA THR A 41 6.62 11.27 -4.85
C THR A 41 5.28 10.56 -4.68
N ILE A 42 5.10 9.79 -3.60
CA ILE A 42 3.85 9.06 -3.29
C ILE A 42 2.76 9.97 -2.72
N LYS A 43 3.13 11.03 -1.98
CA LYS A 43 2.18 11.94 -1.32
C LYS A 43 1.00 12.43 -2.19
N PRO A 44 1.20 12.94 -3.43
CA PRO A 44 0.07 13.38 -4.26
C PRO A 44 -0.90 12.25 -4.57
N TYR A 45 -0.41 11.05 -4.88
CA TYR A 45 -1.25 9.87 -5.17
C TYR A 45 -2.02 9.43 -3.92
N THR A 46 -1.42 9.47 -2.73
CA THR A 46 -2.15 9.16 -1.49
C THR A 46 -3.33 10.12 -1.25
N LEU A 47 -3.18 11.39 -1.64
CA LEU A 47 -4.25 12.37 -1.53
C LEU A 47 -5.36 12.10 -2.56
N GLU A 48 -4.99 11.80 -3.80
CA GLU A 48 -5.93 11.44 -4.88
C GLU A 48 -6.80 10.24 -4.49
N GLU A 49 -6.20 9.14 -4.04
CA GLU A 49 -6.90 7.93 -3.57
C GLU A 49 -7.86 8.21 -2.40
N THR A 50 -7.52 9.18 -1.55
CA THR A 50 -8.41 9.61 -0.45
C THR A 50 -9.65 10.32 -0.99
N TYR A 51 -9.51 11.11 -2.05
CA TYR A 51 -10.66 11.73 -2.71
C TYR A 51 -11.48 10.70 -3.49
N GLU A 52 -10.84 9.79 -4.23
CA GLU A 52 -11.54 8.71 -4.95
C GLU A 52 -12.38 7.83 -4.02
N LEU A 53 -11.90 7.57 -2.79
CA LEU A 53 -12.68 6.84 -1.79
C LEU A 53 -13.96 7.56 -1.34
N LEU A 54 -13.98 8.89 -1.41
CA LEU A 54 -15.12 9.71 -1.00
C LEU A 54 -16.13 9.93 -2.14
N GLU A 55 -15.78 9.58 -3.37
CA GLU A 55 -16.67 9.60 -4.54
C GLU A 55 -17.68 8.43 -4.51
#